data_AF-A0A438EP71-F1
#
_entry.id   AF-A0A438EP71-F1
#
_cell.length_a   1.000
_cell.length_b   1.000
_cell.length_c   1.000
_cell.angle_alpha   90.00
_cell.angle_beta   90.00
_cell.angle_gamma   90.00
#
_symmetry.space_group_name_H-M   'P 1'
#
loop_
_entity.id
_entity.type
_entity.pdbx_description
1 polymer ?
#
loop_
_entity_poly.entity_id
_entity_poly.type
_entity_poly.pdbx_seq_one_letter_code
_entity_poly.pdbx_strand_id
1 'polypeptide(L)'
;MHPDLCAGRKYGGSDSGTRATLSSSSEEESADDAAPASPFSYAELEAKLKQITPDWKAIKPSAKMFDMIETLVRGLRSMSQQHDLFTQLLQTADYMRTFSSRHQEIENQLRLRMEEAEASLSTMREENEALRVELAEAKGREESTAGRLHEAEGEAARLRDELSRLRTEVLNEKKQKEDLQLRLDVQKEELEREFAVEREELAADYQNKWMIHLSLGIAAA
;
A
#
# COMPACT_ATOMS: atom_id res chain seq x y z
N MET A 1 -9.55 5.89 -16.94
CA MET A 1 -9.62 7.12 -17.74
C MET A 1 -10.70 8.02 -17.14
N HIS A 2 -10.30 8.97 -16.26
CA HIS A 2 -10.95 10.24 -15.79
C HIS A 2 -12.48 10.27 -15.43
N PRO A 3 -12.98 11.23 -14.62
CA PRO A 3 -12.50 11.81 -13.34
C PRO A 3 -13.62 12.07 -12.29
N ASP A 4 -13.21 12.61 -11.14
CA ASP A 4 -14.00 13.43 -10.21
C ASP A 4 -14.81 14.55 -10.90
N LEU A 5 -16.02 14.78 -10.38
CA LEU A 5 -16.78 16.03 -10.54
C LEU A 5 -17.34 16.45 -9.18
N CYS A 6 -16.84 17.58 -8.69
CA CYS A 6 -17.40 18.37 -7.60
C CYS A 6 -18.87 18.76 -7.90
N ALA A 7 -19.75 18.66 -6.90
CA ALA A 7 -21.00 19.41 -6.86
C ALA A 7 -21.32 19.84 -5.43
N GLY A 8 -21.17 21.13 -5.18
CA GLY A 8 -21.62 21.78 -3.94
C GLY A 8 -23.15 21.83 -3.85
N ARG A 9 -23.65 21.84 -2.62
CA ARG A 9 -25.00 22.31 -2.30
C ARG A 9 -24.96 23.18 -1.06
N LYS A 10 -25.12 24.48 -1.28
CA LYS A 10 -25.62 25.43 -0.28
C LYS A 10 -27.14 25.33 -0.28
N TYR A 11 -27.73 25.16 0.89
CA TYR A 11 -29.09 25.61 1.17
C TYR A 11 -29.05 26.51 2.39
N GLY A 12 -29.45 27.76 2.18
CA GLY A 12 -29.79 28.69 3.24
C GLY A 12 -31.22 28.46 3.73
N GLY A 13 -31.51 29.02 4.89
CA GLY A 13 -32.84 29.03 5.50
C GLY A 13 -32.75 29.44 6.95
N SER A 14 -32.63 30.74 7.20
CA SER A 14 -32.92 31.33 8.50
C SER A 14 -34.42 31.21 8.74
N ASP A 15 -34.85 30.76 9.92
CA ASP A 15 -35.91 31.48 10.61
C ASP A 15 -35.94 31.29 12.13
N SER A 16 -36.43 32.36 12.73
CA SER A 16 -36.45 32.78 14.11
C SER A 16 -37.49 32.06 15.00
N GLY A 17 -37.25 32.01 16.32
CA GLY A 17 -38.22 31.47 17.28
C GLY A 17 -37.72 31.43 18.72
N THR A 18 -37.99 32.50 19.44
CA THR A 18 -37.55 32.87 20.79
C THR A 18 -38.16 32.03 21.94
N ARG A 19 -37.44 32.01 23.08
CA ARG A 19 -37.86 31.79 24.49
C ARG A 19 -38.03 30.32 24.94
N ALA A 20 -37.61 29.89 26.14
CA ALA A 20 -37.14 30.58 27.33
C ALA A 20 -36.48 29.58 28.32
N THR A 21 -35.49 30.07 29.08
CA THR A 21 -35.22 29.81 30.53
C THR A 21 -34.86 28.38 30.97
N LEU A 22 -33.77 28.13 31.72
CA LEU A 22 -33.32 28.83 32.92
C LEU A 22 -31.78 28.82 33.10
N SER A 23 -31.33 29.90 33.74
CA SER A 23 -29.99 30.14 34.30
C SER A 23 -29.56 29.06 35.30
N SER A 24 -28.25 28.87 35.43
CA SER A 24 -27.62 29.20 36.73
C SER A 24 -26.16 29.58 36.54
N SER A 25 -25.86 30.80 36.99
CA SER A 25 -24.54 31.31 37.31
C SER A 25 -23.83 30.31 38.22
N SER A 26 -22.58 29.98 37.91
CA SER A 26 -21.67 29.42 38.91
C SER A 26 -20.65 30.50 39.18
N GLU A 27 -20.91 31.19 40.28
CA GLU A 27 -20.02 32.11 40.95
C GLU A 27 -18.70 31.41 41.19
N GLU A 28 -17.63 31.82 40.50
CA GLU A 28 -16.29 31.61 41.05
C GLU A 28 -16.13 32.59 42.20
N GLU A 29 -16.36 32.07 43.39
CA GLU A 29 -15.97 32.67 44.67
C GLU A 29 -14.44 32.71 44.75
N SER A 30 -13.85 33.68 44.04
CA SER A 30 -12.49 34.15 44.24
C SER A 30 -12.47 35.03 45.49
N ALA A 31 -12.65 34.41 46.65
CA ALA A 31 -12.36 35.05 47.93
C ALA A 31 -10.84 35.07 48.12
N ASP A 32 -10.18 36.10 47.59
CA ASP A 32 -9.02 36.73 48.22
C ASP A 32 -8.69 38.06 47.52
N ASP A 33 -9.70 38.93 47.40
CA ASP A 33 -9.44 40.36 47.31
C ASP A 33 -9.29 40.89 48.76
N ALA A 34 -8.22 40.44 49.42
CA ALA A 34 -7.72 41.09 50.60
C ALA A 34 -7.11 42.42 50.14
N ALA A 35 -7.98 43.42 49.96
CA ALA A 35 -7.58 44.82 49.83
C ALA A 35 -6.46 45.06 50.87
N PRO A 36 -5.29 45.59 50.47
CA PRO A 36 -4.20 45.79 51.39
C PRO A 36 -4.76 46.64 52.52
N ALA A 37 -4.86 46.05 53.72
CA ALA A 37 -5.34 46.76 54.89
C ALA A 37 -4.56 48.07 54.92
N SER A 38 -5.31 49.19 54.90
CA SER A 38 -4.80 50.55 54.76
C SER A 38 -3.42 50.66 55.41
N PRO A 39 -2.36 50.99 54.65
CA PRO A 39 -0.99 50.90 55.14
C PRO A 39 -0.93 51.68 56.44
N PHE A 40 -0.56 50.96 57.50
CA PHE A 40 -0.62 51.44 58.87
C PHE A 40 0.00 52.85 58.97
N SER A 41 -0.84 53.86 59.18
CA SER A 41 -0.40 55.25 59.20
C SER A 41 0.19 55.58 60.56
N TYR A 42 1.48 55.93 60.59
CA TYR A 42 2.14 56.37 61.82
C TYR A 42 1.47 57.59 62.44
N ALA A 43 0.87 58.48 61.63
CA ALA A 43 0.12 59.62 62.13
C ALA A 43 -1.15 59.19 62.88
N GLU A 44 -1.81 58.14 62.40
CA GLU A 44 -3.04 57.61 62.99
C GLU A 44 -2.74 56.80 64.27
N LEU A 45 -1.64 56.03 64.28
CA LEU A 45 -1.14 55.40 65.50
C LEU A 45 -0.69 56.45 66.53
N GLU A 46 0.04 57.49 66.12
CA GLU A 46 0.53 58.53 67.02
C GLU A 46 -0.63 59.32 67.64
N ALA A 47 -1.68 59.61 66.87
CA ALA A 47 -2.90 60.22 67.38
C ALA A 47 -3.60 59.33 68.42
N LYS A 48 -3.74 58.03 68.14
CA LYS A 48 -4.33 57.06 69.09
C LYS A 48 -3.48 56.86 70.34
N LEU A 49 -2.14 56.87 70.24
CA LEU A 49 -1.24 56.77 71.39
C LEU A 49 -1.36 57.99 72.32
N LYS A 50 -1.42 59.19 71.74
CA LYS A 50 -1.63 60.46 72.49
C LYS A 50 -2.97 60.49 73.21
N GLN A 51 -3.99 59.81 72.69
CA GLN A 51 -5.33 59.76 73.29
C GLN A 51 -5.41 58.83 74.51
N ILE A 52 -4.62 57.75 74.55
CA ILE A 52 -4.62 56.78 75.65
C ILE A 52 -3.81 57.30 76.85
N THR A 53 -2.74 58.08 76.61
CA THR A 53 -1.98 58.71 77.69
C THR A 53 -1.44 60.08 77.26
N PRO A 54 -2.02 61.20 77.72
CA PRO A 54 -1.68 62.53 77.22
C PRO A 54 -0.24 62.98 77.52
N ASP A 55 0.44 62.33 78.48
CA ASP A 55 1.78 62.70 78.96
C ASP A 55 2.85 61.63 78.66
N TRP A 56 2.71 60.92 77.54
CA TRP A 56 3.58 59.79 77.18
C TRP A 56 5.08 60.15 77.07
N LYS A 57 5.41 61.43 76.80
CA LYS A 57 6.79 61.93 76.78
C LYS A 57 7.46 61.93 78.17
N ALA A 58 6.67 61.96 79.26
CA ALA A 58 7.15 61.90 80.64
C ALA A 58 7.21 60.46 81.20
N ILE A 59 6.58 59.50 80.51
CA ILE A 59 6.57 58.08 80.91
C ILE A 59 7.88 57.45 80.46
N LYS A 60 8.84 57.35 81.40
CA LYS A 60 10.00 56.48 81.19
C LYS A 60 9.49 55.05 80.97
N PRO A 61 9.71 54.44 79.79
CA PRO A 61 9.28 53.08 79.57
C PRO A 61 9.99 52.19 80.58
N SER A 62 9.25 51.40 81.32
CA SER A 62 9.85 50.47 82.27
C SER A 62 10.50 49.32 81.49
N ALA A 63 11.56 48.73 82.06
CA ALA A 63 12.22 47.56 81.46
C ALA A 63 11.20 46.45 81.11
N LYS A 64 10.17 46.27 81.95
CA LYS A 64 9.09 45.31 81.75
C LYS A 64 8.26 45.55 80.47
N MET A 65 8.08 46.81 80.05
CA MET A 65 7.39 47.13 78.81
C MET A 65 8.24 46.74 77.60
N PHE A 66 9.55 46.99 77.66
CA PHE A 66 10.48 46.58 76.61
C PHE A 66 10.53 45.06 76.46
N ASP A 67 10.61 44.30 77.57
CA ASP A 67 10.63 42.83 77.54
C ASP A 67 9.36 42.24 76.89
N MET A 68 8.20 42.85 77.17
CA MET A 68 6.92 42.42 76.62
C MET A 68 6.82 42.70 75.11
N ILE A 69 7.32 43.86 74.67
CA ILE A 69 7.39 44.22 73.24
C ILE A 69 8.36 43.30 72.51
N GLU A 70 9.54 43.03 73.08
CA GLU A 70 10.54 42.15 72.46
C GLU A 70 10.02 40.72 72.33
N THR A 71 9.28 40.23 73.33
CA THR A 71 8.63 38.90 73.27
C THR A 71 7.58 38.82 72.17
N LEU A 72 6.75 39.86 72.00
CA LEU A 72 5.77 39.98 70.91
C LEU A 72 6.44 40.03 69.54
N VAL A 73 7.48 40.87 69.37
CA VAL A 73 8.23 40.99 68.11
C VAL A 73 8.91 39.67 67.75
N ARG A 74 9.47 38.97 68.74
CA ARG A 74 10.07 37.64 68.54
C ARG A 74 9.02 36.61 68.11
N GLY A 75 7.83 36.64 68.70
CA GLY A 75 6.70 35.78 68.30
C GLY A 75 6.26 36.03 66.85
N LEU A 76 6.03 37.30 66.50
CA LEU A 76 5.66 37.70 65.13
C LEU A 76 6.73 37.33 64.10
N ARG A 77 8.01 37.52 64.43
CA ARG A 77 9.14 37.12 63.56
C ARG A 77 9.16 35.61 63.33
N SER A 78 8.95 34.81 64.38
CA SER A 78 8.87 33.35 64.28
C SER A 78 7.68 32.92 63.41
N MET A 79 6.53 33.57 63.56
CA MET A 79 5.34 33.28 62.75
C MET A 79 5.55 33.62 61.27
N SER A 80 6.16 34.76 60.96
CA SER A 80 6.51 35.12 59.58
C SER A 80 7.44 34.08 58.94
N GLN A 81 8.47 33.63 59.66
CA GLN A 81 9.40 32.60 59.17
C GLN A 81 8.69 31.27 58.89
N GLN A 82 7.72 30.88 59.73
CA GLN A 82 6.92 29.69 59.50
C GLN A 82 5.99 29.84 58.29
N HIS A 83 5.41 31.01 58.08
CA HIS A 83 4.57 31.30 56.91
C HIS A 83 5.36 31.21 55.60
N ASP A 84 6.59 31.72 55.59
CA ASP A 84 7.49 31.63 54.42
C ASP A 84 7.83 30.16 54.11
N LEU A 85 8.11 29.35 55.13
CA LEU A 85 8.36 27.92 54.98
C LEU A 85 7.13 27.17 54.46
N PHE A 86 5.94 27.46 55.01
CA PHE A 86 4.69 26.85 54.58
C PHE A 86 4.37 27.19 53.11
N THR A 87 4.60 28.45 52.72
CA THR A 87 4.41 28.92 51.34
C THR A 87 5.34 28.18 50.37
N GLN A 88 6.61 28.01 50.72
CA GLN A 88 7.55 27.23 49.90
C GLN A 88 7.15 25.76 49.77
N LEU A 89 6.63 25.17 50.85
CA LEU A 89 6.17 23.78 50.84
C LEU A 89 4.97 23.59 49.89
N LEU A 90 4.00 24.51 49.92
CA LEU A 90 2.87 24.50 49.01
C LEU A 90 3.30 24.68 47.56
N GLN A 91 4.16 25.66 47.27
CA GLN A 91 4.70 25.85 45.91
C GLN A 91 5.42 24.60 45.39
N THR A 92 6.19 23.94 46.26
CA THR A 92 6.87 22.69 45.92
C THR A 92 5.86 21.56 45.65
N ALA A 93 4.82 21.46 46.47
CA ALA A 93 3.76 20.46 46.27
C ALA A 93 3.00 20.67 44.97
N ASP A 94 2.67 21.92 44.62
CA ASP A 94 2.00 22.27 43.37
C ASP A 94 2.90 22.00 42.16
N TYR A 95 4.19 22.35 42.25
CA TYR A 95 5.17 21.97 41.24
C TYR A 95 5.21 20.46 41.02
N MET A 96 5.34 19.68 42.10
CA MET A 96 5.37 18.21 42.01
C MET A 96 4.08 17.64 41.42
N ARG A 97 2.91 18.23 41.73
CA ARG A 97 1.63 17.83 41.14
C ARG A 97 1.64 18.05 39.62
N THR A 98 2.05 19.22 39.15
CA THR A 98 2.11 19.52 37.70
C THR A 98 3.16 18.67 36.97
N PHE A 99 4.32 18.45 37.61
CA PHE A 99 5.36 17.58 37.09
C PHE A 99 4.86 16.15 36.93
N SER A 100 4.22 15.60 37.96
CA SER A 100 3.69 14.22 37.93
C SER A 100 2.60 14.05 36.87
N SER A 101 1.71 15.05 36.74
CA SER A 101 0.67 15.02 35.70
C SER A 101 1.26 15.02 34.30
N ARG A 102 2.25 15.88 34.02
CA ARG A 102 2.92 15.93 32.71
C ARG A 102 3.69 14.65 32.42
N HIS A 103 4.38 14.11 33.41
CA HIS A 103 5.10 12.84 33.27
C HIS A 103 4.13 11.71 32.89
N GLN A 104 3.02 11.59 33.62
CA GLN A 104 2.01 10.57 33.34
C GLN A 104 1.39 10.73 31.94
N GLU A 105 1.14 11.97 31.50
CA GLU A 105 0.63 12.22 30.15
C GLU A 105 1.61 11.78 29.06
N ILE A 106 2.90 12.11 29.21
CA ILE A 106 3.95 11.68 28.27
C ILE A 106 4.05 10.15 28.25
N GLU A 107 4.04 9.51 29.42
CA GLU A 107 4.08 8.05 29.53
C GLU A 107 2.87 7.40 28.81
N ASN A 108 1.68 7.97 28.99
CA ASN A 108 0.47 7.51 28.31
C ASN A 108 0.58 7.69 26.78
N GLN A 109 1.12 8.81 26.31
CA GLN A 109 1.35 9.03 24.88
C GLN A 109 2.38 8.05 24.29
N LEU A 110 3.46 7.76 25.03
CA LEU A 110 4.47 6.81 24.59
C LEU A 110 3.92 5.39 24.52
N ARG A 111 3.14 4.98 25.53
CA ARG A 111 2.47 3.68 25.53
C ARG A 111 1.50 3.53 24.36
N LEU A 112 0.69 4.54 24.07
CA LEU A 112 -0.19 4.53 22.91
C LEU A 112 0.59 4.39 21.60
N ARG A 113 1.65 5.19 21.38
CA ARG A 113 2.47 5.07 20.17
C ARG A 113 3.17 3.72 20.04
N MET A 114 3.55 3.10 21.16
CA MET A 114 4.14 1.77 21.19
C MET A 114 3.11 0.72 20.76
N GLU A 115 1.90 0.77 21.31
CA GLU A 115 0.79 -0.12 20.92
C GLU A 115 0.45 0.03 19.42
N GLU A 116 0.41 1.27 18.90
CA GLU A 116 0.19 1.54 17.47
C GLU A 116 1.32 0.99 16.57
N ALA A 117 2.57 1.16 16.99
CA ALA A 117 3.73 0.63 16.27
C ALA A 117 3.76 -0.91 16.31
N GLU A 118 3.40 -1.52 17.44
CA GLU A 118 3.30 -2.98 17.58
C GLU A 118 2.20 -3.55 16.69
N ALA A 119 1.02 -2.91 16.65
CA ALA A 119 -0.06 -3.30 15.76
C ALA A 119 0.36 -3.20 14.29
N SER A 120 1.00 -2.10 13.90
CA SER A 120 1.51 -1.89 12.53
C SER A 120 2.59 -2.93 12.16
N LEU A 121 3.48 -3.28 13.09
CA LEU A 121 4.46 -4.34 12.87
C LEU A 121 3.81 -5.72 12.78
N SER A 122 2.73 -5.97 13.52
CA SER A 122 1.96 -7.21 13.42
C SER A 122 1.36 -7.37 12.03
N THR A 123 0.69 -6.32 11.52
CA THR A 123 0.10 -6.36 10.17
C THR A 123 1.16 -6.54 9.09
N MET A 124 2.27 -5.80 9.17
CA MET A 124 3.38 -5.96 8.22
C MET A 124 4.00 -7.36 8.26
N ARG A 125 4.08 -8.00 9.43
CA ARG A 125 4.57 -9.38 9.55
C ARG A 125 3.61 -10.38 8.90
N GLU A 126 2.31 -10.23 9.12
CA GLU A 126 1.28 -11.06 8.50
C GLU A 126 1.29 -10.92 6.97
N GLU A 127 1.36 -9.70 6.46
CA GLU A 127 1.48 -9.42 5.02
C GLU A 127 2.78 -10.03 4.44
N ASN A 128 3.89 -9.90 5.16
CA ASN A 128 5.16 -10.47 4.71
C ASN A 128 5.11 -12.01 4.64
N GLU A 129 4.41 -12.65 5.57
CA GLU A 129 4.21 -14.10 5.56
C GLU A 129 3.26 -14.53 4.43
N ALA A 130 2.19 -13.78 4.18
CA ALA A 130 1.30 -14.01 3.04
C ALA A 130 2.08 -13.94 1.71
N LEU A 131 2.94 -12.92 1.55
CA LEU A 131 3.79 -12.77 0.37
C LEU A 131 4.80 -13.93 0.21
N ARG A 132 5.33 -14.48 1.31
CA ARG A 132 6.20 -15.67 1.25
C ARG A 132 5.46 -16.88 0.70
N VAL A 133 4.22 -17.10 1.15
CA VAL A 133 3.37 -18.20 0.67
C VAL A 133 3.05 -18.02 -0.82
N GLU A 134 2.61 -16.83 -1.23
CA GLU A 134 2.33 -16.53 -2.64
C GLU A 134 3.55 -16.73 -3.54
N LEU A 135 4.74 -16.32 -3.07
CA LEU A 135 5.99 -16.52 -3.80
C LEU A 135 6.30 -18.02 -3.97
N ALA A 136 6.10 -18.83 -2.93
CA ALA A 136 6.30 -20.27 -3.00
C ALA A 136 5.33 -20.94 -3.98
N GLU A 137 4.06 -20.53 -3.97
CA GLU A 137 3.07 -21.01 -4.94
C GLU A 137 3.40 -20.59 -6.38
N ALA A 138 3.78 -19.32 -6.58
CA ALA A 138 4.16 -18.81 -7.89
C ALA A 138 5.36 -19.58 -8.44
N LYS A 139 6.36 -19.86 -7.61
CA LYS A 139 7.52 -20.69 -7.97
C LYS A 139 7.10 -22.12 -8.33
N GLY A 140 6.20 -22.74 -7.56
CA GLY A 140 5.67 -24.06 -7.90
C GLY A 140 4.90 -24.09 -9.23
N ARG A 141 4.12 -23.04 -9.53
CA ARG A 141 3.44 -22.88 -10.82
C ARG A 141 4.46 -22.72 -11.96
N GLU A 142 5.48 -21.89 -11.77
CA GLU A 142 6.58 -21.70 -12.74
C GLU A 142 7.27 -23.02 -13.06
N GLU A 143 7.70 -23.78 -12.04
CA GLU A 143 8.35 -25.08 -12.20
C GLU A 143 7.44 -26.07 -12.97
N SER A 144 6.15 -26.11 -12.65
CA SER A 144 5.16 -26.92 -13.37
C SER A 144 5.04 -26.53 -14.84
N THR A 145 4.96 -25.22 -15.14
CA THR A 145 4.87 -24.73 -16.53
C THR A 145 6.16 -24.96 -17.31
N ALA A 146 7.32 -24.83 -16.65
CA ALA A 146 8.62 -25.11 -17.24
C ALA A 146 8.75 -26.59 -17.61
N GLY A 147 8.29 -27.50 -16.73
CA GLY A 147 8.24 -28.93 -17.03
C GLY A 147 7.39 -29.26 -18.26
N ARG A 148 6.18 -28.68 -18.34
CA ARG A 148 5.29 -28.86 -19.51
C ARG A 148 5.88 -28.29 -20.80
N LEU A 149 6.58 -27.16 -20.70
CA LEU A 149 7.25 -26.55 -21.85
C LEU A 149 8.36 -27.46 -22.37
N HIS A 150 9.19 -28.01 -21.48
CA HIS A 150 10.27 -28.92 -21.86
C HIS A 150 9.75 -30.19 -22.56
N GLU A 151 8.65 -30.77 -22.07
CA GLU A 151 7.99 -31.90 -22.72
C GLU A 151 7.52 -31.53 -24.14
N ALA A 152 6.81 -30.40 -24.28
CA ALA A 152 6.34 -29.91 -25.58
C ALA A 152 7.49 -29.61 -26.56
N GLU A 153 8.62 -29.08 -26.08
CA GLU A 153 9.82 -28.87 -26.88
C GLU A 153 10.41 -30.19 -27.38
N GLY A 154 10.43 -31.22 -26.52
CA GLY A 154 10.86 -32.57 -26.88
C GLY A 154 9.97 -33.19 -27.95
N GLU A 155 8.65 -33.09 -27.80
CA GLU A 155 7.68 -33.55 -28.81
C GLU A 155 7.87 -32.80 -30.14
N ALA A 156 8.03 -31.48 -30.10
CA ALA A 156 8.27 -30.68 -31.29
C ALA A 156 9.57 -31.08 -32.00
N ALA A 157 10.64 -31.38 -31.25
CA ALA A 157 11.88 -31.89 -31.82
C ALA A 157 11.66 -33.23 -32.54
N ARG A 158 10.96 -34.17 -31.89
CA ARG A 158 10.63 -35.47 -32.47
C ARG A 158 9.81 -35.34 -33.75
N LEU A 159 8.79 -34.48 -33.76
CA LEU A 159 7.97 -34.23 -34.96
C LEU A 159 8.77 -33.59 -36.09
N ARG A 160 9.72 -32.70 -35.79
CA ARG A 160 10.62 -32.12 -36.81
C ARG A 160 11.48 -33.20 -37.47
N ASP A 161 12.00 -34.14 -36.70
CA ASP A 161 12.80 -35.24 -37.23
C ASP A 161 11.94 -36.16 -38.12
N GLU A 162 10.72 -36.47 -37.69
CA GLU A 162 9.78 -37.28 -38.46
C GLU A 162 9.36 -36.60 -39.77
N LEU A 163 9.05 -35.30 -39.74
CA LEU A 163 8.76 -34.52 -40.94
C LEU A 163 9.95 -34.49 -41.90
N SER A 164 11.17 -34.38 -41.38
CA SER A 164 12.39 -34.41 -42.20
C SER A 164 12.56 -35.76 -42.89
N ARG A 165 12.33 -36.85 -42.15
CA ARG A 165 12.33 -38.22 -42.70
C ARG A 165 11.27 -38.39 -43.79
N LEU A 166 10.01 -38.08 -43.50
CA LEU A 166 8.92 -38.21 -44.46
C LEU A 166 9.15 -37.37 -45.72
N ARG A 167 9.71 -36.16 -45.57
CA ARG A 167 10.06 -35.33 -46.72
C ARG A 167 11.07 -36.02 -47.64
N THR A 168 12.07 -36.69 -47.09
CA THR A 168 13.04 -37.46 -47.89
C THR A 168 12.40 -38.67 -48.57
N GLU A 169 11.53 -39.38 -47.86
CA GLU A 169 10.79 -40.54 -48.37
C GLU A 169 9.90 -40.14 -49.55
N VAL A 170 9.12 -39.06 -49.42
CA VAL A 170 8.27 -38.51 -50.50
C VAL A 170 9.09 -38.10 -51.72
N LEU A 171 10.28 -37.50 -51.54
CA LEU A 171 11.15 -37.15 -52.66
C LEU A 171 11.67 -38.38 -53.39
N ASN A 172 12.02 -39.44 -52.66
CA ASN A 172 12.48 -40.69 -53.24
C ASN A 172 11.36 -41.40 -54.01
N GLU A 173 10.16 -41.49 -53.42
CA GLU A 173 8.98 -42.07 -54.08
C GLU A 173 8.61 -41.30 -55.35
N LYS A 174 8.67 -39.96 -55.31
CA LYS A 174 8.43 -39.12 -56.49
C LYS A 174 9.41 -39.46 -57.62
N LYS A 175 10.70 -39.56 -57.31
CA LYS A 175 11.73 -39.92 -58.31
C LYS A 175 11.51 -41.33 -58.87
N GLN A 176 11.15 -42.29 -58.02
CA GLN A 176 10.80 -43.65 -58.47
C GLN A 176 9.60 -43.63 -59.41
N LYS A 177 8.56 -42.85 -59.10
CA LYS A 177 7.39 -42.71 -59.96
C LYS A 177 7.74 -42.07 -61.32
N GLU A 178 8.58 -41.04 -61.33
CA GLU A 178 9.06 -40.40 -62.56
C GLU A 178 9.85 -41.40 -63.44
N ASP A 179 10.74 -42.20 -62.84
CA ASP A 179 11.48 -43.25 -63.55
C ASP A 179 10.57 -44.34 -64.14
N LEU A 180 9.59 -44.81 -63.36
CA LEU A 180 8.59 -45.77 -63.82
C LEU A 180 7.75 -45.22 -64.96
N GLN A 181 7.36 -43.94 -64.90
CA GLN A 181 6.60 -43.28 -65.96
C GLN A 181 7.40 -43.23 -67.27
N LEU A 182 8.66 -42.81 -67.21
CA LEU A 182 9.55 -42.78 -68.38
C LEU A 182 9.66 -44.17 -69.02
N ARG A 183 9.82 -45.22 -68.20
CA ARG A 183 9.90 -46.60 -68.71
C ARG A 183 8.60 -47.06 -69.36
N LEU A 184 7.45 -46.67 -68.80
CA LEU A 184 6.14 -46.97 -69.37
C LEU A 184 5.93 -46.26 -70.72
N ASP A 185 6.35 -45.00 -70.83
CA ASP A 185 6.25 -44.22 -72.06
C ASP A 185 7.12 -44.82 -73.18
N VAL A 186 8.35 -45.26 -72.86
CA VAL A 186 9.23 -45.97 -73.81
C VAL A 186 8.59 -47.27 -74.29
N GLN A 187 8.07 -48.11 -73.38
CA GLN A 187 7.40 -49.35 -73.77
C GLN A 187 6.17 -49.12 -74.63
N LYS A 188 5.42 -48.05 -74.34
CA LYS A 188 4.25 -47.67 -75.14
C LYS A 188 4.66 -47.26 -76.55
N GLU A 189 5.67 -46.41 -76.71
CA GLU A 189 6.16 -46.01 -78.03
C GLU A 189 6.69 -47.19 -78.85
N GLU A 190 7.43 -48.10 -78.21
CA GLU A 190 7.95 -49.31 -78.87
C GLU A 190 6.81 -50.17 -79.42
N LEU A 191 5.80 -50.44 -78.58
CA LEU A 191 4.61 -51.20 -78.97
C LEU A 191 3.82 -50.49 -80.09
N GLU A 192 3.64 -49.16 -80.01
CA GLU A 192 2.96 -48.38 -81.06
C GLU A 192 3.71 -48.45 -82.39
N ARG A 193 5.05 -48.45 -82.38
CA ARG A 193 5.88 -48.62 -83.59
C ARG A 193 5.74 -50.03 -84.16
N GLU A 194 5.79 -51.06 -83.33
CA GLU A 194 5.58 -52.45 -83.77
C GLU A 194 4.22 -52.62 -84.44
N PHE A 195 3.14 -52.12 -83.82
CA PHE A 195 1.81 -52.15 -84.42
C PHE A 195 1.72 -51.34 -85.72
N ALA A 196 2.42 -50.20 -85.83
CA ALA A 196 2.43 -49.42 -87.06
C ALA A 196 3.11 -50.18 -88.21
N VAL A 197 4.25 -50.82 -87.94
CA VAL A 197 4.97 -51.67 -88.91
C VAL A 197 4.10 -52.85 -89.33
N GLU A 198 3.51 -53.59 -88.39
CA GLU A 198 2.65 -54.74 -88.70
C GLU A 198 1.44 -54.34 -89.55
N ARG A 199 0.84 -53.17 -89.26
CA ARG A 199 -0.25 -52.62 -90.07
C ARG A 199 0.18 -52.25 -91.50
N GLU A 200 1.38 -51.70 -91.66
CA GLU A 200 1.93 -51.34 -92.97
C GLU A 200 2.27 -52.58 -93.79
N GLU A 201 2.94 -53.57 -93.20
CA GLU A 201 3.23 -54.88 -93.82
C GLU A 201 1.95 -55.56 -94.28
N LEU A 202 0.94 -55.65 -93.41
CA LEU A 202 -0.35 -56.24 -93.75
C LEU A 202 -1.02 -55.49 -94.91
N ALA A 203 -0.99 -54.15 -94.92
CA ALA A 203 -1.55 -53.35 -96.00
C ALA A 203 -0.80 -53.56 -97.34
N ALA A 204 0.53 -53.62 -97.30
CA ALA A 204 1.36 -53.88 -98.47
C ALA A 204 1.09 -55.28 -99.05
N ASP A 205 0.94 -56.29 -98.19
CA ASP A 205 0.58 -57.65 -98.62
C ASP A 205 -0.79 -57.69 -99.30
N TYR A 206 -1.80 -57.00 -98.75
CA TYR A 206 -3.11 -56.86 -99.39
C TYR A 206 -3.01 -56.15 -100.75
N GLN A 207 -2.22 -55.08 -100.86
CA GLN A 207 -2.01 -54.35 -102.12
C GLN A 207 -1.28 -55.21 -103.16
N ASN A 208 -0.20 -55.91 -102.78
CA ASN A 208 0.53 -56.83 -103.65
C ASN A 208 -0.39 -57.94 -104.18
N LYS A 209 -1.17 -58.56 -103.29
CA LYS A 209 -2.14 -59.60 -103.68
C LYS A 209 -3.16 -59.04 -104.70
N TRP A 210 -3.69 -57.85 -104.46
CA TRP A 210 -4.62 -57.20 -105.40
C TRP A 210 -3.97 -56.90 -106.77
N MET A 211 -2.75 -56.37 -106.78
CA MET A 211 -1.99 -56.08 -108.01
C MET A 211 -1.68 -57.35 -108.83
N ILE A 212 -1.34 -58.46 -108.16
CA ILE A 212 -1.12 -59.76 -108.81
C ILE A 212 -2.43 -60.24 -109.48
N HIS A 213 -3.56 -60.16 -108.79
CA HIS A 213 -4.86 -60.54 -109.37
C HIS A 213 -5.25 -59.67 -110.58
N LEU A 214 -4.99 -58.36 -110.52
CA LEU A 214 -5.28 -57.43 -111.62
C LEU A 214 -4.40 -57.69 -112.85
N SER A 215 -3.09 -57.90 -112.65
CA SER A 215 -2.15 -58.19 -113.73
C SER A 215 -2.39 -59.56 -114.39
N LEU A 216 -2.78 -60.58 -113.63
CA LEU A 216 -3.18 -61.89 -114.17
C LEU A 216 -4.47 -61.80 -115.01
N GLY A 217 -5.38 -60.88 -114.66
CA GLY A 217 -6.60 -60.61 -115.42
C GLY A 217 -6.36 -59.87 -116.74
N ILE A 218 -5.34 -59.02 -116.81
CA ILE A 218 -4.98 -58.27 -118.04
C ILE A 218 -4.21 -59.15 -119.03
N ALA A 219 -3.41 -60.12 -118.58
CA ALA A 219 -2.69 -61.06 -119.45
C ALA A 219 -3.59 -62.13 -120.11
N ALA A 220 -4.86 -62.23 -119.70
CA ALA A 220 -5.82 -63.23 -120.19
C ALA A 220 -6.90 -62.65 -121.14
N ALA A 221 -6.77 -61.38 -121.53
CA ALA A 221 -7.62 -60.68 -122.50
C ALA A 221 -6.84 -60.36 -123.78
#